data_AF-A0AAF0TAA0-F1
#
_entry.id   AF-A0AAF0TAA0-F1
#
_cell.length_a   1.000
_cell.length_b   1.000
_cell.length_c   1.000
_cell.angle_alpha   90.00
_cell.angle_beta   90.00
_cell.angle_gamma   90.00
#
_symmetry.space_group_name_H-M   'P 1'
#
loop_
_entity.id
_entity.type
_entity.pdbx_description
1 polymer ?
#
loop_
_entity_poly.entity_id
_entity_poly.type
_entity_poly.pdbx_seq_one_letter_code
_entity_poly.pdbx_strand_id
1 'polypeptide(L)' 'MKDLTQKKDKFIWSEAFEKSFQEVKDRLTSASVSTLSKGTNGFVVYCYTSRV' A
#
# COMPACT_ATOMS: atom_id res chain seq x y z
N MET A 1 1.90 -13.41 6.20
CA MET A 1 0.68 -12.62 5.91
C MET A 1 -0.61 -13.25 6.47
N LYS A 2 -0.56 -14.40 7.15
CA LYS A 2 -1.76 -15.05 7.70
C LYS A 2 -2.22 -14.47 9.03
N ASP A 3 -1.30 -13.87 9.79
CA ASP A 3 -1.55 -13.49 11.19
C ASP A 3 -2.20 -12.10 11.36
N LEU A 4 -2.22 -11.27 10.31
CA LEU A 4 -2.76 -9.90 10.39
C LEU A 4 -4.28 -9.83 10.17
N THR A 5 -4.82 -10.71 9.34
CA THR A 5 -6.20 -10.67 8.85
C THR A 5 -7.06 -11.82 9.34
N GLN A 6 -6.50 -12.70 10.18
CA GLN A 6 -7.26 -13.80 10.78
C GLN A 6 -8.15 -13.28 11.91
N LYS A 7 -9.47 -13.39 11.72
CA LYS A 7 -10.47 -12.90 12.68
C LYS A 7 -10.48 -13.66 14.02
N LYS A 8 -9.78 -14.80 14.12
CA LYS A 8 -9.85 -15.72 15.26
C LYS A 8 -8.84 -15.39 16.37
N ASP A 9 -7.75 -14.70 16.06
CA ASP A 9 -6.70 -14.39 17.02
C ASP A 9 -6.66 -12.91 17.36
N LYS A 10 -6.33 -12.60 18.62
CA LYS A 10 -6.19 -11.22 19.06
C LYS A 10 -4.94 -10.64 18.42
N PHE A 11 -5.13 -9.69 17.52
CA PHE A 11 -4.02 -8.96 16.93
C PHE A 11 -3.30 -8.14 18.01
N ILE A 12 -2.01 -8.41 18.20
CA ILE A 12 -1.16 -7.64 19.13
C ILE A 12 -0.46 -6.56 18.32
N TRP A 13 -0.77 -5.31 18.66
CA TRP A 13 -0.09 -4.16 18.09
C TRP A 13 1.35 -4.10 18.62
N SER A 14 2.32 -4.16 17.71
CA SER A 14 3.74 -4.06 18.04
C SER A 14 4.31 -2.78 17.42
N GLU A 15 5.48 -2.36 17.92
CA GLU A 15 6.19 -1.19 17.38
C GLU A 15 6.55 -1.37 15.89
N ALA A 16 6.85 -2.60 15.46
CA ALA A 16 7.10 -2.90 14.05
C ALA A 16 5.84 -2.70 13.17
N PHE A 17 4.65 -3.01 13.70
CA PHE A 17 3.39 -2.74 13.01
C PHE A 17 3.04 -1.26 12.98
N GLU A 18 3.27 -0.54 14.08
CA GLU A 18 3.11 0.92 14.11
C GLU A 18 3.98 1.59 13.04
N LYS A 19 5.26 1.22 12.97
CA LYS A 19 6.20 1.80 11.98
C LYS A 19 5.74 1.52 10.54
N SER A 20 5.32 0.29 10.25
CA SER A 20 4.81 -0.08 8.92
C SER A 20 3.51 0.67 8.59
N PHE A 21 2.64 0.85 9.57
CA PHE A 21 1.38 1.57 9.40
C PHE A 21 1.60 3.07 9.19
N GLN A 22 2.57 3.67 9.87
CA GLN A 22 2.98 5.07 9.64
C GLN A 22 3.50 5.28 8.23
N GLU A 23 4.37 4.39 7.73
CA GLU A 23 4.87 4.48 6.36
C GLU A 23 3.73 4.45 5.32
N VAL A 24 2.73 3.60 5.53
CA VAL A 24 1.54 3.55 4.65
C VAL A 24 0.76 4.86 4.71
N LYS A 25 0.54 5.43 5.91
CA LYS A 25 -0.14 6.72 6.07
C LYS A 25 0.61 7.85 5.39
N ASP A 26 1.93 7.91 5.56
CA ASP A 26 2.77 8.92 4.96
C ASP A 26 2.67 8.84 3.44
N ARG A 27 2.83 7.64 2.85
CA ARG A 27 2.72 7.44 1.41
C ARG A 27 1.34 7.77 0.85
N LEU A 28 0.28 7.48 1.60
CA LEU A 28 -1.09 7.78 1.18
C LEU A 28 -1.37 9.29 1.25
N THR A 29 -0.83 9.97 2.26
CA THR A 29 -1.04 11.41 2.49
C THR A 29 -0.14 12.26 1.60
N SER A 30 1.07 11.78 1.29
CA SER A 30 2.03 12.45 0.42
C SER A 30 1.79 12.19 -1.07
N ALA A 31 0.89 11.26 -1.42
CA ALA A 31 0.57 10.97 -2.81
C ALA A 31 -0.11 12.20 -3.43
N SER A 32 0.61 12.88 -4.32
CA SER A 32 0.03 13.94 -5.16
C SER A 32 -1.13 13.34 -5.96
N VAL A 33 -2.23 14.09 -6.11
CA VAL A 33 -3.32 13.74 -7.03
C VAL A 33 -2.71 13.48 -8.40
N SER A 34 -2.63 12.20 -8.77
CA SER A 34 -2.20 11.77 -10.09
C SER A 34 -3.39 11.97 -11.01
N THR A 35 -3.60 13.22 -11.42
CA THR A 35 -4.58 13.51 -12.47
C THR A 35 -4.10 12.86 -13.75
N LEU A 36 -4.95 12.00 -14.29
CA LEU A 36 -4.77 11.43 -15.62
C LEU A 36 -4.63 12.58 -16.61
N SER A 37 -3.52 12.63 -17.37
CA SER A 37 -3.40 13.58 -18.47
C SER A 37 -4.54 13.31 -19.44
N LYS A 38 -5.51 14.22 -19.55
CA LYS A 38 -6.64 14.11 -20.47
C LYS A 38 -6.09 14.12 -21.90
N GLY A 39 -5.93 12.93 -22.48
CA GLY A 39 -5.32 12.76 -23.78
C GLY A 39 -5.72 11.43 -24.40
N THR A 40 -5.84 11.43 -25.72
CA THR A 40 -6.25 10.30 -26.58
C THR A 40 -5.20 9.19 -26.69
N ASN A 41 -4.05 9.33 -26.02
CA ASN A 41 -2.99 8.33 -26.04
C ASN A 41 -3.30 7.23 -25.02
N GLY A 42 -3.29 5.98 -25.48
CA GLY A 42 -3.54 4.82 -24.64
C GLY A 42 -2.59 4.72 -23.44
N PHE A 43 -3.01 3.98 -22.42
CA PHE A 43 -2.25 3.80 -21.17
C PHE A 43 -1.25 2.65 -21.31
N VAL A 44 -0.04 2.84 -20.74
CA VAL A 44 0.96 1.77 -20.61
C VAL A 44 0.93 1.25 -19.18
N VAL A 45 0.73 -0.07 -19.02
CA VAL A 45 0.71 -0.73 -17.71
C VAL A 45 2.09 -1.37 -17.47
N TYR A 46 2.73 -1.00 -16.37
CA TYR A 46 3.98 -1.62 -15.91
C TYR A 46 3.69 -2.56 -14.74
N CYS A 47 3.97 -3.85 -14.91
CA CYS A 47 3.88 -4.85 -13.84
C CYS A 47 5.28 -5.29 -13.42
N TYR A 48 5.58 -5.12 -12.13
CA TYR A 48 6.79 -5.65 -11.51
C TYR A 48 6.38 -6.74 -10.51
N THR A 49 6.92 -7.94 -10.67
CA THR A 49 6.75 -9.03 -9.70
C THR A 49 8.04 -9.15 -8.90
N SER A 50 8.06 -8.63 -7.68
CA SER A 50 9.10 -9.02 -6.70
C SER A 50 8.66 -10.32 -6.04
N ARG A 51 9.50 -11.35 -6.12
CA ARG A 51 9.38 -12.52 -5.24
C ARG A 51 10.13 -12.19 -3.97
N VAL A 52 9.40 -12.09 -2.86
CA VAL A 52 9.93 -12.02 -1.50
C VAL A 52 9.41 -13.22 -0.74
#